data_AF-A0A8H7ZJF4-F1
#
_entry.id   AF-A0A8H7ZJF4-F1
#
_cell.length_a   1.000
_cell.length_b   1.000
_cell.length_c   1.000
_cell.angle_alpha   90.00
_cell.angle_beta   90.00
_cell.angle_gamma   90.00
#
_symmetry.space_group_name_H-M   'P 1'
#
loop_
_entity.id
_entity.type
_entity.pdbx_description
1 polymer ?
#
loop_
_entity_poly.entity_id
_entity_poly.type
_entity_poly.pdbx_seq_one_letter_code
_entity_poly.pdbx_strand_id
1 'polypeptide(L)'
;MEKFSNWRDKATGISPFMPIPFPNSSSTKTNQSKRSSNNNTVNFNFINFSKCTYQFVLFVTKLLIFITKLPFFIIAATLYTLTGFHIFLKFIFTFLFGFNPIEYSVDGIKSSQTAKLQHFKPRRGDLIIANYSSPLDGYIIASIAQTTQIAILVPDKSGNLYQYTPWTLIDHCVNQIQGKPVVASADEVSKLKKNNIVVLLLEGTTSNNSALLPFIKLNDKYSTIWDDFNTVKSLVIKLYPSYFTLPIPNCSSLYYLYQLFTDFAKKYVKVKIYEFESTNGVGKLDLPKIRRSFELNSLNLINQDLSIDAKARFIDYYFNHGV
;
A
#
# COMPACT_ATOMS: atom_id res chain seq x y z
N MET A 1 26.98 3.97 -5.60
CA MET A 1 25.56 4.34 -5.35
C MET A 1 25.01 5.29 -6.41
N GLU A 2 25.73 5.53 -7.52
CA GLU A 2 25.35 6.53 -8.54
C GLU A 2 24.22 6.07 -9.48
N LYS A 3 24.06 4.76 -9.70
CA LYS A 3 23.10 4.18 -10.67
C LYS A 3 21.64 4.63 -10.49
N PHE A 4 21.21 4.91 -9.26
CA PHE A 4 19.83 5.32 -8.95
C PHE A 4 19.72 6.74 -8.39
N SER A 5 20.76 7.56 -8.53
CA SER A 5 20.80 8.94 -8.03
C SER A 5 19.72 9.83 -8.68
N ASN A 6 19.47 9.63 -9.97
CA ASN A 6 18.44 10.36 -10.74
C ASN A 6 16.99 10.04 -10.33
N TRP A 7 16.79 8.96 -9.57
CA TRP A 7 15.47 8.50 -9.11
C TRP A 7 15.21 8.81 -7.64
N ARG A 8 15.97 9.78 -7.11
CA ARG A 8 15.81 10.36 -5.78
C ARG A 8 15.27 11.76 -5.89
N ASP A 9 14.42 12.13 -4.95
CA ASP A 9 14.01 13.51 -4.80
C ASP A 9 15.24 14.35 -4.41
N LYS A 10 15.48 15.44 -5.14
CA LYS A 10 16.68 16.27 -4.94
C LYS A 10 16.66 17.01 -3.61
N ALA A 11 15.48 17.36 -3.11
CA ALA A 11 15.33 18.10 -1.86
C ALA A 11 15.48 17.20 -0.63
N THR A 12 14.86 16.02 -0.65
CA THR A 12 14.81 15.11 0.51
C THR A 12 15.78 13.93 0.43
N GLY A 13 16.35 13.64 -0.75
CA GLY A 13 17.20 12.47 -0.99
C GLY A 13 16.46 11.13 -1.02
N ILE A 14 15.13 11.14 -0.90
CA ILE A 14 14.27 9.95 -0.81
C ILE A 14 14.05 9.35 -2.19
N SER A 15 14.18 8.03 -2.30
CA SER A 15 13.88 7.27 -3.53
C SER A 15 12.53 6.58 -3.40
N PRO A 16 11.40 7.20 -3.81
CA PRO A 16 10.05 6.66 -3.55
C PRO A 16 9.74 5.35 -4.29
N PHE A 17 10.43 5.10 -5.41
CA PHE A 17 10.21 3.92 -6.25
C PHE A 17 11.13 2.75 -5.89
N MET A 18 12.13 2.96 -5.04
CA MET A 18 13.10 1.92 -4.72
C MET A 18 12.43 0.82 -3.88
N PRO A 19 12.41 -0.44 -4.37
CA PRO A 19 11.85 -1.54 -3.61
C PRO A 19 12.72 -1.85 -2.39
N ILE A 20 12.08 -2.25 -1.31
CA ILE A 20 12.77 -2.73 -0.11
C ILE A 20 12.72 -4.26 -0.18
N PRO A 21 13.85 -4.96 -0.33
CA PRO A 21 13.86 -6.40 -0.46
C PRO A 21 13.34 -7.07 0.83
N PHE A 22 12.64 -8.18 0.66
CA PHE A 22 12.31 -9.03 1.80
C PHE A 22 13.58 -9.55 2.49
N PRO A 23 13.55 -9.80 3.81
CA PRO A 23 14.74 -10.24 4.56
C PRO A 23 15.44 -11.49 4.00
N ASN A 24 14.72 -12.32 3.24
CA ASN A 24 15.24 -13.55 2.65
C ASN A 24 15.96 -13.33 1.31
N SER A 25 15.74 -12.19 0.63
CA SER A 25 16.35 -11.88 -0.67
C SER A 25 17.66 -11.08 -0.56
N SER A 26 18.06 -10.65 0.64
CA SER A 26 19.29 -9.89 0.88
C SER A 26 20.56 -10.74 1.07
N SER A 27 20.59 -11.99 0.59
CA SER A 27 21.72 -12.91 0.77
C SER A 27 22.95 -12.63 -0.12
N THR A 28 22.95 -11.55 -0.93
CA THR A 28 24.06 -11.29 -1.89
C THR A 28 24.68 -9.89 -1.82
N LYS A 29 24.48 -9.12 -0.75
CA LYS A 29 25.20 -7.84 -0.56
C LYS A 29 25.85 -7.73 0.81
N THR A 30 26.79 -8.63 1.09
CA THR A 30 27.87 -8.30 2.04
C THR A 30 28.79 -7.30 1.34
N ASN A 31 28.58 -6.01 1.60
CA ASN A 31 29.55 -5.01 1.22
C ASN A 31 30.89 -5.33 1.89
N GLN A 32 31.86 -5.53 1.02
CA GLN A 32 33.30 -5.47 1.21
C GLN A 32 33.77 -4.80 2.52
N SER A 33 34.22 -5.62 3.45
CA SER A 33 35.45 -5.36 4.21
C SER A 33 36.43 -6.45 3.79
N LYS A 34 37.06 -6.28 2.62
CA LYS A 34 38.28 -7.03 2.26
C LYS A 34 39.39 -6.54 3.18
N ARG A 35 39.47 -7.08 4.40
CA ARG A 35 40.71 -7.10 5.16
C ARG A 35 41.35 -8.44 4.88
N SER A 36 42.36 -8.39 4.02
CA SER A 36 43.24 -9.51 3.68
C SER A 36 43.74 -10.17 4.96
N SER A 37 43.41 -11.44 5.14
CA SER A 37 44.13 -12.34 6.05
C SER A 37 44.21 -13.67 5.32
N ASN A 38 45.37 -13.89 4.68
CA ASN A 38 45.79 -15.20 4.23
C ASN A 38 45.85 -16.12 5.45
N ASN A 39 45.02 -17.18 5.41
CA ASN A 39 45.13 -18.49 6.06
C ASN A 39 43.73 -18.97 6.43
N ASN A 40 43.20 -19.93 5.65
CA ASN A 40 42.24 -20.99 6.05
C ASN A 40 41.33 -21.39 4.87
N THR A 41 41.87 -22.16 3.93
CA THR A 41 41.09 -22.85 2.89
C THR A 41 40.20 -23.99 3.44
N VAL A 42 40.45 -24.47 4.66
CA VAL A 42 39.67 -25.58 5.26
C VAL A 42 38.41 -25.12 6.02
N ASN A 43 38.40 -23.92 6.61
CA ASN A 43 37.24 -23.38 7.33
C ASN A 43 36.13 -22.83 6.41
N PHE A 44 36.44 -22.56 5.14
CA PHE A 44 35.47 -22.00 4.20
C PHE A 44 34.37 -23.00 3.80
N ASN A 45 34.71 -24.29 3.67
CA ASN A 45 33.76 -25.32 3.25
C ASN A 45 32.73 -25.66 4.34
N PHE A 46 33.15 -25.72 5.62
CA PHE A 46 32.25 -25.99 6.74
C PHE A 46 31.26 -24.84 7.02
N ILE A 47 31.71 -23.59 6.89
CA ILE A 47 30.85 -22.40 7.09
C ILE A 47 29.84 -22.28 5.94
N ASN A 48 30.23 -22.60 4.71
CA ASN A 48 29.31 -22.57 3.57
C ASN A 48 28.32 -23.74 3.58
N PHE A 49 28.73 -24.93 4.04
CA PHE A 49 27.84 -26.09 4.20
C PHE A 49 26.80 -25.89 5.30
N SER A 50 27.20 -25.31 6.44
CA SER A 50 26.27 -24.96 7.53
C SER A 50 25.29 -23.83 7.15
N LYS A 51 25.72 -22.86 6.32
CA LYS A 51 24.81 -21.85 5.75
C LYS A 51 23.82 -22.42 4.74
N CYS A 52 24.28 -23.32 3.86
CA CYS A 52 23.42 -23.96 2.86
C CYS A 52 22.34 -24.82 3.52
N THR A 53 22.73 -25.65 4.49
CA THR A 53 21.80 -26.47 5.28
C THR A 53 20.82 -25.62 6.07
N TYR A 54 21.26 -24.52 6.70
CA TYR A 54 20.38 -23.57 7.38
C TYR A 54 19.35 -22.93 6.43
N GLN A 55 19.78 -22.47 5.26
CA GLN A 55 18.87 -21.88 4.26
C GLN A 55 17.88 -22.91 3.72
N PHE A 56 18.31 -24.16 3.53
CA PHE A 56 17.44 -25.25 3.11
C PHE A 56 16.38 -25.57 4.18
N VAL A 57 16.79 -25.69 5.45
CA VAL A 57 15.85 -25.91 6.57
C VAL A 57 14.87 -24.74 6.70
N LEU A 58 15.32 -23.49 6.59
CA LEU A 58 14.44 -22.32 6.56
C LEU A 58 13.47 -22.34 5.39
N PHE A 59 13.90 -22.76 4.22
CA PHE A 59 13.04 -22.87 3.04
C PHE A 59 11.95 -23.93 3.26
N VAL A 60 12.33 -25.14 3.71
CA VAL A 60 11.39 -26.26 3.95
C VAL A 60 10.38 -25.90 5.03
N THR A 61 10.83 -25.31 6.15
CA THR A 61 9.93 -24.88 7.23
C THR A 61 8.92 -23.84 6.75
N LYS A 62 9.36 -22.82 6.01
CA LYS A 62 8.46 -21.82 5.42
C LYS A 62 7.50 -22.42 4.40
N LEU A 63 7.95 -23.36 3.59
CA LEU A 63 7.10 -24.06 2.63
C LEU A 63 5.99 -24.84 3.35
N LEU A 64 6.31 -25.57 4.42
CA LEU A 64 5.33 -26.27 5.24
C LEU A 64 4.28 -25.30 5.81
N ILE A 65 4.73 -24.18 6.40
CA ILE A 65 3.83 -23.16 6.96
C ILE A 65 2.91 -22.58 5.87
N PHE A 66 3.46 -22.32 4.68
CA PHE A 66 2.70 -21.82 3.54
C PHE A 66 1.60 -22.80 3.15
N ILE A 67 1.93 -24.08 2.96
CA ILE A 67 0.97 -25.14 2.60
C ILE A 67 -0.09 -25.30 3.69
N THR A 68 0.29 -25.24 4.96
CA THR A 68 -0.67 -25.34 6.07
C THR A 68 -1.63 -24.15 6.11
N LYS A 69 -1.17 -22.92 5.87
CA LYS A 69 -2.01 -21.71 5.93
C LYS A 69 -2.88 -21.49 4.69
N LEU A 70 -2.45 -21.97 3.53
CA LEU A 70 -3.14 -21.78 2.25
C LEU A 70 -4.61 -22.24 2.23
N PRO A 71 -5.00 -23.45 2.70
CA PRO A 71 -6.41 -23.86 2.69
C PRO A 71 -7.27 -22.97 3.59
N PHE A 72 -6.77 -22.57 4.77
CA PHE A 72 -7.49 -21.65 5.65
C PHE A 72 -7.67 -20.28 5.02
N PHE A 73 -6.68 -19.81 4.26
CA PHE A 73 -6.80 -18.57 3.50
C PHE A 73 -7.88 -18.65 2.43
N ILE A 74 -7.89 -19.71 1.61
CA ILE A 74 -8.88 -19.89 0.54
C ILE A 74 -10.29 -19.93 1.12
N ILE A 75 -10.49 -20.67 2.21
CA ILE A 75 -11.79 -20.76 2.90
C ILE A 75 -12.19 -19.39 3.46
N ALA A 76 -11.32 -18.73 4.22
CA ALA A 76 -11.64 -17.44 4.84
C ALA A 76 -11.86 -16.33 3.79
N ALA A 77 -11.08 -16.31 2.71
CA ALA A 77 -11.23 -15.36 1.61
C ALA A 77 -12.56 -15.57 0.86
N THR A 78 -12.92 -16.82 0.60
CA THR A 78 -14.20 -17.17 -0.04
C THR A 78 -15.39 -16.81 0.86
N LEU A 79 -15.30 -17.11 2.16
CA LEU A 79 -16.33 -16.72 3.12
C LEU A 79 -16.45 -15.20 3.23
N TYR A 80 -15.34 -14.47 3.20
CA TYR A 80 -15.34 -13.01 3.19
C TYR A 80 -16.01 -12.44 1.94
N THR A 81 -15.71 -12.97 0.74
CA THR A 81 -16.32 -12.47 -0.50
C THR A 81 -17.81 -12.79 -0.58
N LEU A 82 -18.26 -13.93 -0.04
CA LEU A 82 -19.67 -14.32 -0.03
C LEU A 82 -20.50 -13.60 1.03
N THR A 83 -20.01 -13.56 2.28
CA THR A 83 -20.79 -13.04 3.43
C THR A 83 -20.54 -11.56 3.70
N GLY A 84 -19.37 -11.05 3.31
CA GLY A 84 -18.90 -9.72 3.67
C GLY A 84 -18.61 -9.51 5.16
N PHE A 85 -18.55 -10.57 5.97
CA PHE A 85 -18.30 -10.42 7.40
C PHE A 85 -16.84 -10.07 7.69
N HIS A 86 -16.66 -8.97 8.40
CA HIS A 86 -15.35 -8.44 8.79
C HIS A 86 -14.53 -9.42 9.66
N ILE A 87 -15.17 -10.39 10.31
CA ILE A 87 -14.49 -11.40 11.14
C ILE A 87 -13.50 -12.22 10.31
N PHE A 88 -13.85 -12.57 9.07
CA PHE A 88 -12.99 -13.35 8.18
C PHE A 88 -11.79 -12.52 7.72
N LEU A 89 -12.00 -11.24 7.42
CA LEU A 89 -10.92 -10.32 7.09
C LEU A 89 -9.96 -10.15 8.28
N LYS A 90 -10.50 -9.96 9.48
CA LYS A 90 -9.71 -9.88 10.72
C LYS A 90 -8.92 -11.16 10.97
N PHE A 91 -9.51 -12.33 10.73
CA PHE A 91 -8.83 -13.63 10.81
C PHE A 91 -7.67 -13.72 9.81
N ILE A 92 -7.88 -13.31 8.55
CA ILE A 92 -6.83 -13.29 7.52
C ILE A 92 -5.66 -12.40 7.97
N PHE A 93 -5.92 -11.15 8.35
CA PHE A 93 -4.85 -10.23 8.75
C PHE A 93 -4.15 -10.68 10.03
N THR A 94 -4.89 -11.07 11.06
CA THR A 94 -4.30 -11.36 12.38
C THR A 94 -3.65 -12.73 12.42
N PHE A 95 -4.37 -13.77 12.00
CA PHE A 95 -3.93 -15.16 12.17
C PHE A 95 -3.07 -15.65 11.00
N LEU A 96 -3.50 -15.40 9.77
CA LEU A 96 -2.78 -15.92 8.59
C LEU A 96 -1.57 -15.06 8.26
N PHE A 97 -1.76 -13.75 8.15
CA PHE A 97 -0.68 -12.81 7.84
C PHE A 97 0.15 -12.41 9.07
N GLY A 98 -0.37 -12.53 10.30
CA GLY A 98 0.37 -12.18 11.51
C GLY A 98 0.46 -10.68 11.79
N PHE A 99 -0.51 -9.88 11.32
CA PHE A 99 -0.61 -8.47 11.67
C PHE A 99 -1.20 -8.29 13.06
N ASN A 100 -0.72 -7.28 13.78
CA ASN A 100 -1.44 -6.74 14.92
C ASN A 100 -2.81 -6.21 14.46
N PRO A 101 -3.83 -6.21 15.34
CA PRO A 101 -5.11 -5.58 15.05
C PRO A 101 -4.92 -4.18 14.47
N ILE A 102 -5.61 -3.89 13.36
CA ILE A 102 -5.49 -2.61 12.67
C ILE A 102 -6.19 -1.56 13.52
N GLU A 103 -5.39 -0.71 14.17
CA GLU A 103 -5.86 0.42 14.96
C GLU A 103 -5.76 1.71 14.14
N TYR A 104 -6.74 2.59 14.31
CA TYR A 104 -6.74 3.92 13.70
C TYR A 104 -6.68 5.00 14.79
N SER A 105 -5.95 6.07 14.48
CA SER A 105 -5.85 7.27 15.28
C SER A 105 -6.54 8.42 14.57
N VAL A 106 -7.17 9.31 15.32
CA VAL A 106 -7.78 10.54 14.79
C VAL A 106 -7.01 11.71 15.35
N ASP A 107 -6.80 12.76 14.55
CA ASP A 107 -6.09 13.93 15.01
C ASP A 107 -6.80 14.59 16.20
N GLY A 108 -6.03 14.96 17.23
CA GLY A 108 -6.56 15.57 18.46
C GLY A 108 -7.31 14.63 19.42
N ILE A 109 -7.47 13.32 19.10
CA ILE A 109 -8.19 12.37 19.96
C ILE A 109 -7.24 11.28 20.47
N LYS A 110 -7.25 11.07 21.80
CA LYS A 110 -6.50 9.97 22.42
C LYS A 110 -7.09 8.62 22.02
N SER A 111 -6.23 7.63 21.75
CA SER A 111 -6.64 6.27 21.36
C SER A 111 -7.55 5.57 22.38
N SER A 112 -7.53 5.98 23.65
CA SER A 112 -8.41 5.48 24.70
C SER A 112 -9.87 5.92 24.57
N GLN A 113 -10.16 7.00 23.83
CA GLN A 113 -11.51 7.55 23.69
C GLN A 113 -12.26 6.87 22.54
N THR A 114 -12.46 5.56 22.67
CA THR A 114 -13.05 4.69 21.63
C THR A 114 -14.42 5.16 21.14
N ALA A 115 -15.27 5.68 22.02
CA ALA A 115 -16.60 6.21 21.67
C ALA A 115 -16.53 7.41 20.72
N LYS A 116 -15.55 8.31 20.92
CA LYS A 116 -15.35 9.46 20.01
C LYS A 116 -14.74 9.02 18.68
N LEU A 117 -13.82 8.05 18.71
CA LEU A 117 -13.17 7.51 17.51
C LEU A 117 -14.15 6.85 16.55
N GLN A 118 -15.17 6.15 17.06
CA GLN A 118 -16.20 5.52 16.23
C GLN A 118 -16.95 6.51 15.33
N HIS A 119 -17.03 7.78 15.71
CA HIS A 119 -17.65 8.81 14.87
C HIS A 119 -16.90 9.00 13.54
N PHE A 120 -15.57 8.97 13.59
CA PHE A 120 -14.68 9.28 12.47
C PHE A 120 -14.44 8.10 11.52
N LYS A 121 -14.88 6.90 11.90
CA LYS A 121 -14.80 5.72 11.05
C LYS A 121 -15.47 6.01 9.70
N PRO A 122 -14.90 5.57 8.56
CA PRO A 122 -15.50 5.85 7.27
C PRO A 122 -16.86 5.18 7.10
N ARG A 123 -17.82 5.94 6.56
CA ARG A 123 -19.21 5.51 6.33
C ARG A 123 -19.56 5.63 4.85
N ARG A 124 -20.65 4.97 4.44
CA ARG A 124 -21.18 5.08 3.07
C ARG A 124 -21.49 6.55 2.75
N GLY A 125 -21.12 7.00 1.56
CA GLY A 125 -21.26 8.39 1.14
C GLY A 125 -20.16 9.34 1.63
N ASP A 126 -19.13 8.85 2.32
CA ASP A 126 -17.90 9.60 2.59
C ASP A 126 -16.91 9.47 1.42
N LEU A 127 -16.15 10.54 1.17
CA LEU A 127 -15.00 10.53 0.27
C LEU A 127 -13.72 10.39 1.09
N ILE A 128 -12.95 9.33 0.82
CA ILE A 128 -11.67 9.08 1.48
C ILE A 128 -10.55 9.37 0.48
N ILE A 129 -9.57 10.19 0.86
CA ILE A 129 -8.32 10.35 0.11
C ILE A 129 -7.22 9.65 0.88
N ALA A 130 -6.58 8.67 0.26
CA ALA A 130 -5.54 7.86 0.90
C ALA A 130 -4.26 7.84 0.08
N ASN A 131 -3.14 7.57 0.76
CA ASN A 131 -1.88 7.27 0.08
C ASN A 131 -1.93 5.86 -0.53
N TYR A 132 -1.10 5.62 -1.53
CA TYR A 132 -1.04 4.36 -2.25
C TYR A 132 0.36 3.75 -2.15
N SER A 133 0.50 2.67 -1.38
CA SER A 133 1.79 2.10 -0.99
C SER A 133 1.89 0.59 -1.17
N SER A 134 0.79 -0.13 -0.93
CA SER A 134 0.80 -1.59 -0.91
C SER A 134 -0.43 -2.21 -1.59
N PRO A 135 -0.33 -3.45 -2.08
CA PRO A 135 -1.49 -4.22 -2.55
C PRO A 135 -2.55 -4.42 -1.46
N LEU A 136 -2.17 -4.34 -0.18
CA LEU A 136 -3.07 -4.56 0.95
C LEU A 136 -3.92 -3.33 1.30
N ASP A 137 -3.60 -2.15 0.76
CA ASP A 137 -4.24 -0.88 1.16
C ASP A 137 -5.76 -0.94 1.01
N GLY A 138 -6.27 -1.52 -0.09
CA GLY A 138 -7.71 -1.70 -0.28
C GLY A 138 -8.38 -2.53 0.80
N TYR A 139 -7.74 -3.61 1.26
CA TYR A 139 -8.25 -4.46 2.33
C TYR A 139 -8.03 -3.87 3.73
N ILE A 140 -6.98 -3.07 3.93
CA ILE A 140 -6.77 -2.31 5.17
C ILE A 140 -7.91 -1.32 5.36
N ILE A 141 -8.28 -0.59 4.29
CA ILE A 141 -9.41 0.34 4.31
C ILE A 141 -10.72 -0.41 4.55
N ALA A 142 -10.91 -1.57 3.91
CA ALA A 142 -12.07 -2.45 4.17
C ALA A 142 -12.18 -2.90 5.62
N SER A 143 -11.05 -3.22 6.25
CA SER A 143 -11.01 -3.60 7.65
C SER A 143 -11.41 -2.45 8.56
N ILE A 144 -10.91 -1.24 8.30
CA ILE A 144 -11.24 -0.05 9.09
C ILE A 144 -12.69 0.36 8.92
N ALA A 145 -13.21 0.36 7.70
CA ALA A 145 -14.59 0.67 7.42
C ALA A 145 -15.56 -0.45 7.87
N GLN A 146 -15.06 -1.67 8.05
CA GLN A 146 -15.83 -2.89 8.35
C GLN A 146 -16.94 -3.13 7.32
N THR A 147 -16.64 -2.89 6.05
CA THR A 147 -17.57 -3.11 4.95
C THR A 147 -16.84 -3.60 3.71
N THR A 148 -17.54 -4.38 2.88
CA THR A 148 -17.07 -4.81 1.56
C THR A 148 -17.40 -3.84 0.44
N GLN A 149 -18.31 -2.90 0.69
CA GLN A 149 -18.81 -1.96 -0.31
C GLN A 149 -17.88 -0.75 -0.43
N ILE A 150 -16.76 -0.99 -1.09
CA ILE A 150 -15.70 0.00 -1.28
C ILE A 150 -15.38 0.08 -2.77
N ALA A 151 -15.44 1.30 -3.30
CA ALA A 151 -15.00 1.63 -4.64
C ALA A 151 -13.69 2.42 -4.55
N ILE A 152 -12.61 1.87 -5.09
CA ILE A 152 -11.29 2.49 -5.08
C ILE A 152 -11.06 3.11 -6.45
N LEU A 153 -10.80 4.41 -6.49
CA LEU A 153 -10.60 5.21 -7.68
C LEU A 153 -9.12 5.59 -7.79
N VAL A 154 -8.51 5.24 -8.91
CA VAL A 154 -7.11 5.57 -9.21
C VAL A 154 -7.08 6.37 -10.51
N PRO A 155 -6.47 7.57 -10.52
CA PRO A 155 -6.28 8.35 -11.73
C PRO A 155 -5.12 7.82 -12.57
N ASP A 156 -5.30 7.85 -13.89
CA ASP A 156 -4.23 7.72 -14.87
C ASP A 156 -3.50 9.06 -15.08
N LYS A 157 -2.37 9.05 -15.80
CA LYS A 157 -1.59 10.25 -16.19
C LYS A 157 -2.43 11.37 -16.78
N SER A 158 -3.50 11.01 -17.49
CA SER A 158 -4.41 11.95 -18.16
C SER A 158 -5.48 12.54 -17.22
N GLY A 159 -5.48 12.15 -15.94
CA GLY A 159 -6.50 12.55 -14.97
C GLY A 159 -7.84 11.83 -15.13
N ASN A 160 -7.88 10.73 -15.90
CA ASN A 160 -9.04 9.85 -16.03
C ASN A 160 -9.10 8.86 -14.87
N LEU A 161 -10.28 8.65 -14.29
CA LEU A 161 -10.46 7.79 -13.13
C LEU A 161 -10.81 6.35 -13.54
N TYR A 162 -10.19 5.39 -12.88
CA TYR A 162 -10.46 3.97 -13.02
C TYR A 162 -10.89 3.38 -11.68
N GLN A 163 -11.94 2.56 -11.69
CA GLN A 163 -12.50 1.91 -10.53
C GLN A 163 -11.90 0.51 -10.33
N TYR A 164 -11.55 0.24 -9.08
CA TYR A 164 -11.02 -1.02 -8.57
C TYR A 164 -11.79 -1.47 -7.32
N THR A 165 -11.87 -2.78 -7.15
CA THR A 165 -12.18 -3.42 -5.87
C THR A 165 -10.88 -3.68 -5.10
N PRO A 166 -10.92 -4.00 -3.80
CA PRO A 166 -9.72 -4.42 -3.07
C PRO A 166 -8.95 -5.57 -3.75
N TRP A 167 -9.66 -6.47 -4.45
CA TRP A 167 -9.04 -7.56 -5.21
C TRP A 167 -8.35 -7.06 -6.48
N THR A 168 -9.06 -6.33 -7.34
CA THR A 168 -8.47 -5.84 -8.60
C THR A 168 -7.39 -4.78 -8.37
N LEU A 169 -7.37 -4.13 -7.20
CA LEU A 169 -6.28 -3.25 -6.80
C LEU A 169 -4.96 -4.02 -6.60
N ILE A 170 -5.01 -5.26 -6.11
CA ILE A 170 -3.81 -6.12 -6.01
C ILE A 170 -3.25 -6.37 -7.40
N ASP A 171 -4.12 -6.70 -8.36
CA ASP A 171 -3.72 -6.91 -9.76
C ASP A 171 -3.17 -5.65 -10.40
N HIS A 172 -3.70 -4.47 -10.07
CA HIS A 172 -3.12 -3.19 -10.49
C HIS A 172 -1.72 -2.97 -9.89
N CYS A 173 -1.50 -3.28 -8.61
CA CYS A 173 -0.18 -3.15 -7.98
C CYS A 173 0.88 -4.09 -8.59
N VAL A 174 0.50 -5.35 -8.82
CA VAL A 174 1.44 -6.41 -9.20
C VAL A 174 1.61 -6.52 -10.71
N ASN A 175 0.52 -6.43 -11.46
CA ASN A 175 0.51 -6.68 -12.90
C ASN A 175 0.25 -5.40 -13.72
N GLN A 176 0.03 -4.24 -13.07
CA GLN A 176 -0.29 -2.97 -13.73
C GLN A 176 -1.54 -3.02 -14.63
N ILE A 177 -2.49 -3.90 -14.29
CA ILE A 177 -3.74 -4.06 -15.04
C ILE A 177 -4.66 -2.87 -14.75
N GLN A 178 -5.11 -2.20 -15.82
CA GLN A 178 -6.07 -1.10 -15.71
C GLN A 178 -7.46 -1.60 -15.31
N GLY A 179 -8.11 -0.84 -14.44
CA GLY A 179 -9.45 -1.11 -13.93
C GLY A 179 -10.55 -0.70 -14.91
N LYS A 180 -11.78 -0.63 -14.40
CA LYS A 180 -12.92 -0.19 -15.20
C LYS A 180 -12.92 1.35 -15.29
N PRO A 181 -12.97 1.96 -16.48
CA PRO A 181 -13.01 3.41 -16.59
C PRO A 181 -14.29 3.96 -15.98
N VAL A 182 -14.19 5.04 -15.20
CA VAL A 182 -15.34 5.74 -14.62
C VAL A 182 -15.80 6.80 -15.59
N VAL A 183 -17.00 6.62 -16.14
CA VAL A 183 -17.66 7.62 -16.97
C VAL A 183 -18.26 8.66 -16.03
N ALA A 184 -17.99 9.95 -16.30
CA ALA A 184 -18.46 11.07 -15.48
C ALA A 184 -19.96 11.36 -15.72
N SER A 185 -20.81 10.33 -15.70
CA SER A 185 -22.26 10.53 -15.74
C SER A 185 -22.78 10.73 -14.31
N ALA A 186 -23.61 11.74 -14.10
CA ALA A 186 -24.16 12.09 -12.78
C ALA A 186 -24.91 10.90 -12.11
N ASP A 187 -25.51 10.03 -12.93
CA ASP A 187 -26.22 8.84 -12.46
C ASP A 187 -25.29 7.74 -11.92
N GLU A 188 -24.14 7.52 -12.55
CA GLU A 188 -23.15 6.54 -12.06
C GLU A 188 -22.51 7.01 -10.75
N VAL A 189 -22.24 8.30 -10.64
CA VAL A 189 -21.67 8.93 -9.43
C VAL A 189 -22.65 8.84 -8.26
N SER A 190 -23.92 9.13 -8.50
CA SER A 190 -24.99 8.98 -7.52
C SER A 190 -25.14 7.53 -7.02
N LYS A 191 -25.00 6.55 -7.93
CA LYS A 191 -25.00 5.12 -7.58
C LYS A 191 -23.76 4.73 -6.78
N LEU A 192 -22.59 5.22 -7.16
CA LEU A 192 -21.33 4.98 -6.46
C LEU A 192 -21.37 5.53 -5.03
N LYS A 193 -21.87 6.76 -4.83
CA LYS A 193 -21.99 7.40 -3.52
C LYS A 193 -22.96 6.67 -2.57
N LYS A 194 -24.16 6.32 -3.05
CA LYS A 194 -25.23 5.77 -2.18
C LYS A 194 -24.87 4.40 -1.61
N ASN A 195 -24.21 3.57 -2.41
CA ASN A 195 -23.97 2.18 -2.06
C ASN A 195 -22.57 1.93 -1.49
N ASN A 196 -21.58 2.76 -1.83
CA ASN A 196 -20.18 2.49 -1.51
C ASN A 196 -19.53 3.61 -0.71
N ILE A 197 -18.43 3.24 -0.07
CA ILE A 197 -17.41 4.16 0.39
C ILE A 197 -16.46 4.40 -0.79
N VAL A 198 -16.21 5.67 -1.13
CA VAL A 198 -15.35 6.02 -2.26
C VAL A 198 -13.97 6.38 -1.74
N VAL A 199 -12.96 5.65 -2.19
CA VAL A 199 -11.56 5.88 -1.86
C VAL A 199 -10.86 6.41 -3.09
N LEU A 200 -10.15 7.52 -2.97
CA LEU A 200 -9.42 8.17 -4.04
C LEU A 200 -7.91 8.11 -3.75
N LEU A 201 -7.18 7.39 -4.61
CA LEU A 201 -5.74 7.22 -4.52
C LEU A 201 -5.06 8.17 -5.51
N LEU A 202 -4.99 9.45 -5.14
CA LEU A 202 -4.56 10.54 -6.04
C LEU A 202 -3.10 10.48 -6.51
N GLU A 203 -2.26 9.67 -5.86
CA GLU A 203 -0.90 9.37 -6.31
C GLU A 203 -0.89 8.62 -7.66
N GLY A 204 -1.98 7.92 -7.99
CA GLY A 204 -2.16 7.13 -9.22
C GLY A 204 -1.30 5.87 -9.30
N THR A 205 -0.29 5.74 -8.45
CA THR A 205 0.62 4.60 -8.42
C THR A 205 1.22 4.38 -7.04
N THR A 206 1.78 3.19 -6.79
CA THR A 206 2.34 2.81 -5.49
C THR A 206 3.68 3.49 -5.17
N SER A 207 3.91 3.78 -3.89
CA SER A 207 5.15 4.34 -3.30
C SER A 207 5.67 3.50 -2.13
N ASN A 208 6.84 3.83 -1.57
CA ASN A 208 7.56 3.01 -0.58
C ASN A 208 7.42 3.44 0.91
N ASN A 209 6.23 3.85 1.36
CA ASN A 209 5.93 4.28 2.74
C ASN A 209 6.73 5.47 3.30
N SER A 210 7.70 6.00 2.56
CA SER A 210 8.59 7.07 2.99
C SER A 210 8.21 8.45 2.43
N ALA A 211 7.37 8.46 1.40
CA ALA A 211 7.02 9.65 0.66
C ALA A 211 5.60 9.58 0.11
N LEU A 212 5.05 10.77 -0.15
CA LEU A 212 3.82 10.95 -0.87
C LEU A 212 4.14 11.45 -2.28
N LEU A 213 3.72 10.71 -3.30
CA LEU A 213 3.85 11.12 -4.69
C LEU A 213 2.96 12.34 -4.99
N PRO A 214 3.32 13.15 -5.99
CA PRO A 214 2.50 14.28 -6.39
C PRO A 214 1.11 13.83 -6.82
N PHE A 215 0.09 14.48 -6.28
CA PHE A 215 -1.30 14.23 -6.70
C PHE A 215 -1.51 14.61 -8.15
N ILE A 216 -2.20 13.73 -8.87
CA ILE A 216 -2.54 13.94 -10.28
C ILE A 216 -3.72 14.88 -10.36
N LYS A 217 -3.60 15.91 -11.20
CA LYS A 217 -4.70 16.81 -11.48
C LYS A 217 -5.77 16.05 -12.25
N LEU A 218 -6.94 15.93 -11.65
CA LEU A 218 -8.08 15.27 -12.28
C LEU A 218 -8.64 16.13 -13.41
N ASN A 219 -9.27 15.46 -14.38
CA ASN A 219 -9.97 16.14 -15.46
C ASN A 219 -11.20 16.91 -14.91
N ASP A 220 -11.45 18.11 -15.43
CA ASP A 220 -12.52 19.01 -14.99
C ASP A 220 -13.92 18.37 -15.08
N LYS A 221 -14.09 17.33 -15.91
CA LYS A 221 -15.33 16.51 -15.96
C LYS A 221 -15.72 15.88 -14.62
N TYR A 222 -14.77 15.75 -13.69
CA TYR A 222 -15.00 15.18 -12.37
C TYR A 222 -15.15 16.24 -11.27
N SER A 223 -15.03 17.54 -11.58
CA SER A 223 -15.07 18.61 -10.57
C SER A 223 -16.36 18.60 -9.74
N THR A 224 -17.50 18.37 -10.39
CA THR A 224 -18.83 18.32 -9.76
C THR A 224 -19.09 17.05 -8.95
N ILE A 225 -18.29 16.01 -9.12
CA ILE A 225 -18.46 14.72 -8.41
C ILE A 225 -18.19 14.88 -6.91
N TRP A 226 -17.24 15.76 -6.56
CA TRP A 226 -16.73 15.84 -5.20
C TRP A 226 -17.68 16.60 -4.26
N ASP A 227 -18.53 17.46 -4.82
CA ASP A 227 -19.45 18.32 -4.06
C ASP A 227 -20.60 17.54 -3.43
N ASP A 228 -20.92 16.39 -4.01
CA ASP A 228 -22.00 15.56 -3.55
C ASP A 228 -21.63 14.75 -2.30
N PHE A 229 -20.38 14.65 -1.87
CA PHE A 229 -20.02 13.81 -0.72
C PHE A 229 -20.35 14.45 0.63
N ASN A 230 -20.75 13.63 1.60
CA ASN A 230 -21.19 14.13 2.91
C ASN A 230 -20.02 14.70 3.73
N THR A 231 -18.89 13.98 3.72
CA THR A 231 -17.65 14.38 4.40
C THR A 231 -16.45 13.97 3.55
N VAL A 232 -15.37 14.76 3.66
CA VAL A 232 -14.08 14.43 3.05
C VAL A 232 -13.11 14.06 4.16
N LYS A 233 -12.51 12.87 4.07
CA LYS A 233 -11.55 12.38 5.06
C LYS A 233 -10.23 12.05 4.38
N SER A 234 -9.11 12.41 4.99
CA SER A 234 -7.80 11.88 4.56
C SER A 234 -7.41 10.70 5.45
N LEU A 235 -6.97 9.63 4.82
CA LEU A 235 -6.52 8.42 5.48
C LEU A 235 -5.04 8.18 5.19
N VAL A 236 -4.21 8.36 6.21
CA VAL A 236 -2.77 8.10 6.11
C VAL A 236 -2.48 6.70 6.59
N ILE A 237 -2.02 5.83 5.70
CA ILE A 237 -1.71 4.43 5.93
C ILE A 237 -0.20 4.23 5.87
N LYS A 238 0.38 3.65 6.91
CA LYS A 238 1.77 3.20 6.93
C LYS A 238 1.88 1.74 7.32
N LEU A 239 2.52 0.96 6.45
CA LEU A 239 2.73 -0.47 6.62
C LEU A 239 4.12 -0.74 7.23
N TYR A 240 4.13 -1.49 8.33
CA TYR A 240 5.35 -1.98 8.94
C TYR A 240 5.34 -3.50 8.98
N PRO A 241 6.44 -4.14 8.55
CA PRO A 241 7.66 -3.57 7.97
C PRO A 241 7.47 -3.05 6.53
N SER A 242 8.28 -2.07 6.13
CA SER A 242 8.12 -1.35 4.84
C SER A 242 8.40 -2.19 3.60
N TYR A 243 9.02 -3.36 3.72
CA TYR A 243 9.22 -4.28 2.59
C TYR A 243 7.95 -4.96 2.06
N PHE A 244 6.83 -4.83 2.76
CA PHE A 244 5.52 -5.19 2.21
C PHE A 244 4.92 -4.09 1.32
N THR A 245 5.58 -2.92 1.21
CA THR A 245 5.23 -1.99 0.13
C THR A 245 5.71 -2.53 -1.20
N LEU A 246 4.93 -2.26 -2.24
CA LEU A 246 5.24 -2.70 -3.60
C LEU A 246 5.36 -1.48 -4.50
N PRO A 247 6.42 -0.66 -4.35
CA PRO A 247 6.60 0.55 -5.14
C PRO A 247 6.85 0.24 -6.61
N ILE A 248 7.38 -0.93 -6.94
CA ILE A 248 7.46 -1.46 -8.31
C ILE A 248 6.99 -2.92 -8.31
N PRO A 249 6.48 -3.45 -9.44
CA PRO A 249 6.04 -4.84 -9.54
C PRO A 249 7.22 -5.81 -9.65
N ASN A 250 8.08 -5.85 -8.63
CA ASN A 250 9.28 -6.71 -8.61
C ASN A 250 9.03 -8.12 -8.04
N CYS A 251 7.79 -8.45 -7.67
CA CYS A 251 7.42 -9.77 -7.19
C CYS A 251 6.08 -10.22 -7.76
N SER A 252 5.92 -11.53 -7.95
CA SER A 252 4.63 -12.12 -8.31
C SER A 252 3.65 -12.13 -7.14
N SER A 253 2.34 -12.15 -7.42
CA SER A 253 1.28 -12.17 -6.41
C SER A 253 1.43 -13.37 -5.46
N LEU A 254 1.80 -14.54 -6.00
CA LEU A 254 2.04 -15.75 -5.21
C LEU A 254 3.25 -15.63 -4.29
N TYR A 255 4.35 -15.04 -4.77
CA TYR A 255 5.52 -14.81 -3.94
C TYR A 255 5.24 -13.80 -2.82
N TYR A 256 4.47 -12.74 -3.13
CA TYR A 256 4.00 -11.78 -2.14
C TYR A 256 3.13 -12.45 -1.07
N LEU A 257 2.19 -13.31 -1.47
CA LEU A 257 1.36 -14.10 -0.56
C LEU A 257 2.19 -15.08 0.28
N TYR A 258 3.16 -15.76 -0.34
CA TYR A 258 4.10 -16.65 0.35
C TYR A 258 4.83 -15.91 1.47
N GLN A 259 5.33 -14.71 1.17
CA GLN A 259 6.02 -13.90 2.14
C GLN A 259 5.09 -13.37 3.24
N LEU A 260 3.82 -13.07 2.93
CA LEU A 260 2.84 -12.72 3.96
C LEU A 260 2.58 -13.85 4.95
N PHE A 261 2.51 -15.11 4.50
CA PHE A 261 2.28 -16.26 5.38
C PHE A 261 3.49 -16.67 6.21
N THR A 262 4.68 -16.50 5.66
CA THR A 262 5.92 -17.11 6.19
C THR A 262 6.83 -16.13 6.91
N ASP A 263 6.61 -14.82 6.75
CA ASP A 263 7.36 -13.82 7.50
C ASP A 263 6.88 -13.72 8.95
N PHE A 264 7.83 -13.83 9.88
CA PHE A 264 7.61 -13.80 11.32
C PHE A 264 7.93 -12.44 11.97
N ALA A 265 8.33 -11.45 11.17
CA ALA A 265 8.53 -10.11 11.69
C ALA A 265 7.23 -9.58 12.34
N LYS A 266 7.37 -8.67 13.31
CA LYS A 266 6.22 -7.97 13.88
C LYS A 266 5.61 -7.07 12.79
N LYS A 267 4.39 -7.40 12.37
CA LYS A 267 3.66 -6.65 11.33
C LYS A 267 2.59 -5.81 11.97
N TYR A 268 2.51 -4.53 11.62
CA TYR A 268 1.44 -3.66 12.07
C TYR A 268 1.18 -2.57 11.04
N VAL A 269 -0.05 -2.05 11.06
CA VAL A 269 -0.48 -0.96 10.20
C VAL A 269 -0.76 0.24 11.09
N LYS A 270 -0.10 1.37 10.83
CA LYS A 270 -0.43 2.63 11.48
C LYS A 270 -1.37 3.41 10.56
N VAL A 271 -2.56 3.71 11.07
CA VAL A 271 -3.53 4.51 10.33
C VAL A 271 -3.89 5.77 11.08
N LYS A 272 -3.89 6.91 10.38
CA LYS A 272 -4.35 8.20 10.90
C LYS A 272 -5.43 8.79 10.00
N ILE A 273 -6.55 9.20 10.62
CA ILE A 273 -7.70 9.81 9.96
C ILE A 273 -7.73 11.31 10.31
N TYR A 274 -7.94 12.13 9.28
CA TYR A 274 -8.32 13.53 9.44
C TYR A 274 -9.63 13.75 8.72
N GLU A 275 -10.52 14.52 9.33
CA GLU A 275 -11.78 14.93 8.76
C GLU A 275 -11.68 16.39 8.34
N PHE A 276 -12.17 16.69 7.13
CA PHE A 276 -12.25 18.02 6.60
C PHE A 276 -13.72 18.36 6.41
N GLU A 277 -14.17 19.39 7.11
CA GLU A 277 -15.51 19.91 6.90
C GLU A 277 -15.60 20.55 5.51
N SER A 278 -16.65 20.21 4.77
CA SER A 278 -16.97 20.88 3.52
C SER A 278 -17.48 22.28 3.87
N THR A 279 -16.58 23.27 3.90
CA THR A 279 -16.96 24.65 4.18
C THR A 279 -17.81 25.20 3.03
N ASN A 280 -19.12 25.30 3.27
CA ASN A 280 -20.11 26.15 2.59
C ASN A 280 -19.85 26.46 1.10
N GLY A 281 -20.38 25.60 0.22
CA GLY A 281 -20.99 26.05 -1.04
C GLY A 281 -20.08 26.44 -2.22
N VAL A 282 -18.75 26.27 -2.13
CA VAL A 282 -17.88 26.37 -3.31
C VAL A 282 -16.99 25.14 -3.38
N GLY A 283 -17.40 24.23 -4.25
CA GLY A 283 -16.84 22.94 -4.58
C GLY A 283 -15.40 22.96 -5.07
N LYS A 284 -14.45 23.06 -4.14
CA LYS A 284 -13.06 22.77 -4.44
C LYS A 284 -12.45 21.98 -3.30
N LEU A 285 -12.26 20.70 -3.55
CA LEU A 285 -11.41 19.84 -2.75
C LEU A 285 -10.06 20.55 -2.52
N ASP A 286 -9.79 20.96 -1.28
CA ASP A 286 -8.56 21.65 -0.91
C ASP A 286 -7.41 20.66 -0.84
N LEU A 287 -6.93 20.26 -2.02
CA LEU A 287 -5.82 19.33 -2.19
C LEU A 287 -4.56 19.77 -1.42
N PRO A 288 -4.17 21.06 -1.38
CA PRO A 288 -3.06 21.51 -0.54
C PRO A 288 -3.23 21.20 0.95
N LYS A 289 -4.40 21.52 1.54
CA LYS A 289 -4.65 21.20 2.96
C LYS A 289 -4.62 19.70 3.23
N ILE A 290 -5.24 18.92 2.35
CA ILE A 290 -5.26 17.45 2.44
C ILE A 290 -3.84 16.91 2.32
N ARG A 291 -3.03 17.40 1.39
CA ARG A 291 -1.64 16.99 1.21
C ARG A 291 -0.81 17.25 2.47
N ARG A 292 -1.06 18.36 3.17
CA ARG A 292 -0.38 18.69 4.44
C ARG A 292 -0.68 17.68 5.56
N SER A 293 -1.86 17.04 5.58
CA SER A 293 -2.16 16.03 6.61
C SER A 293 -1.30 14.75 6.48
N PHE A 294 -0.88 14.41 5.26
CA PHE A 294 0.06 13.33 4.99
C PHE A 294 1.48 13.69 5.49
N GLU A 295 1.91 14.94 5.27
CA GLU A 295 3.20 15.45 5.74
C GLU A 295 3.34 15.37 7.27
N LEU A 296 2.29 15.75 8.00
CA LEU A 296 2.24 15.65 9.47
C LEU A 296 2.43 14.22 9.99
N ASN A 297 2.25 13.20 9.15
CA ASN A 297 2.45 11.80 9.48
C ASN A 297 3.76 11.22 8.96
N SER A 298 4.76 12.06 8.70
CA SER A 298 6.08 11.68 8.20
C SER A 298 6.03 11.01 6.80
N LEU A 299 5.09 11.40 5.95
CA LEU A 299 5.18 11.15 4.51
C LEU A 299 5.71 12.42 3.86
N ASN A 300 6.97 12.40 3.43
CA ASN A 300 7.59 13.57 2.85
C ASN A 300 6.95 13.90 1.49
N LEU A 301 6.67 15.18 1.26
CA LEU A 301 6.08 15.63 0.01
C LEU A 301 7.20 15.68 -1.04
N ILE A 302 7.04 14.88 -2.09
CA ILE A 302 8.01 14.86 -3.19
C ILE A 302 7.63 15.86 -4.29
N ASN A 303 8.66 16.37 -4.98
CA ASN A 303 8.55 17.24 -6.15
C ASN A 303 7.79 16.58 -7.32
N GLN A 304 7.28 17.41 -8.23
CA GLN A 304 6.49 16.95 -9.38
C GLN A 304 7.31 16.12 -10.38
N ASP A 305 8.63 16.18 -10.33
CA ASP A 305 9.55 15.44 -11.22
C ASP A 305 9.41 13.91 -11.10
N LEU A 306 8.98 13.42 -9.92
CA LEU A 306 8.78 11.99 -9.64
C LEU A 306 7.32 11.60 -9.82
N SER A 307 6.81 11.79 -11.05
CA SER A 307 5.44 11.45 -11.46
C SER A 307 5.29 9.97 -11.90
N ILE A 308 4.08 9.58 -12.34
CA ILE A 308 3.82 8.26 -12.94
C ILE A 308 4.77 7.97 -14.10
N ASP A 309 5.04 8.94 -14.98
CA ASP A 309 5.93 8.74 -16.12
C ASP A 309 7.37 8.49 -15.68
N ALA A 310 7.81 9.16 -14.61
CA ALA A 310 9.10 8.89 -14.00
C ALA A 310 9.16 7.47 -13.45
N LYS A 311 8.07 6.99 -12.83
CA LYS A 311 7.98 5.60 -12.37
C LYS A 311 8.06 4.59 -13.51
N ALA A 312 7.35 4.82 -14.62
CA ALA A 312 7.41 3.94 -15.79
C ALA A 312 8.86 3.82 -16.32
N ARG A 313 9.54 4.95 -16.50
CA ARG A 313 10.96 4.97 -16.89
C ARG A 313 11.87 4.32 -15.85
N PHE A 314 11.56 4.47 -14.56
CA PHE A 314 12.31 3.81 -13.49
C PHE A 314 12.14 2.29 -13.53
N ILE A 315 10.95 1.79 -13.82
CA ILE A 315 10.67 0.35 -13.95
C ILE A 315 11.49 -0.24 -15.09
N ASP A 316 11.46 0.39 -16.26
CA ASP A 316 12.25 -0.03 -17.42
C ASP A 316 13.75 -0.01 -17.08
N TYR A 317 14.22 1.06 -16.44
CA TYR A 317 15.61 1.17 -16.01
C TYR A 317 15.98 0.09 -14.98
N TYR A 318 15.12 -0.16 -14.00
CA TYR A 318 15.34 -1.12 -12.92
C TYR A 318 15.41 -2.55 -13.44
N PHE A 319 14.56 -2.95 -14.37
CA PHE A 319 14.64 -4.30 -14.94
C PHE A 319 15.78 -4.46 -15.95
N ASN A 320 16.19 -3.39 -16.64
CA ASN A 320 17.32 -3.43 -17.56
C ASN A 320 18.71 -3.35 -16.86
N HIS A 321 18.79 -2.72 -15.68
CA HIS A 321 20.06 -2.45 -14.97
C HIS A 321 20.12 -2.98 -13.53
N GLY A 322 19.01 -3.48 -13.01
CA GLY A 322 18.90 -4.16 -11.72
C GLY A 322 19.36 -5.62 -11.84
N VAL A 323 19.98 -6.09 -10.76
CA VAL A 323 20.49 -7.47 -10.60
C VAL A 323 19.35 -8.46 -10.47
#